data_AF-A0A259DP05-F1
#
_entry.id   AF-A0A259DP05-F1
#
_cell.length_a   1.000
_cell.length_b   1.000
_cell.length_c   1.000
_cell.angle_alpha   90.00
_cell.angle_beta   90.00
_cell.angle_gamma   90.00
#
_symmetry.space_group_name_H-M   'P 1'
#
loop_
_entity.id
_entity.type
_entity.pdbx_description
1 polymer ?
#
loop_
_entity_poly.entity_id
_entity_poly.type
_entity_poly.pdbx_seq_one_letter_code
_entity_poly.pdbx_strand_id
1 'polypeptide(L)' 'MKQANEVRLPIDGMSRWSQIKPFSPFSRETFRKMVLAGQAPQPIRMGIRCTFWKNSELHEFFQNPLAYRVK' A
#
# COMPACT_ATOMS: atom_id res chain seq x y z
N MET A 1 7.28 -23.59 19.79
CA MET A 1 6.48 -23.60 18.56
C MET A 1 6.25 -22.13 18.18
N LYS A 2 6.89 -21.62 17.12
CA LYS A 2 6.68 -20.22 16.70
C LYS A 2 5.38 -20.18 15.90
N GLN A 3 4.39 -19.44 16.38
CA GLN A 3 3.13 -19.20 15.66
C GLN A 3 3.49 -18.63 14.28
N ALA A 4 3.06 -19.30 13.21
CA ALA A 4 3.10 -18.72 11.88
C ALA A 4 2.10 -17.57 11.85
N ASN A 5 2.57 -16.34 12.08
CA ASN A 5 1.75 -15.15 11.88
C ASN A 5 1.45 -15.07 10.38
N GLU A 6 0.23 -15.42 9.99
CA GLU A 6 -0.26 -15.15 8.65
C GLU A 6 -0.24 -13.63 8.45
N VAL A 7 0.75 -13.15 7.71
CA VAL A 7 0.84 -11.75 7.35
C VAL A 7 -0.27 -11.51 6.34
N ARG A 8 -1.37 -10.86 6.77
CA ARG A 8 -2.49 -10.44 5.92
C ARG A 8 -2.68 -8.93 6.03
N LEU A 9 -2.97 -8.28 4.90
CA LEU A 9 -3.37 -6.87 4.92
C LEU A 9 -4.79 -6.78 5.51
N PRO A 10 -5.05 -5.87 6.48
CA PRO A 10 -6.41 -5.67 6.98
C PRO A 10 -7.36 -5.29 5.84
N ILE A 11 -8.64 -5.63 5.98
CA ILE A 11 -9.66 -5.38 4.93
C ILE A 11 -9.83 -3.87 4.70
N ASP A 12 -9.93 -3.08 5.77
CA ASP A 12 -10.08 -1.63 5.72
C ASP A 12 -9.13 -0.94 6.72
N GLY A 13 -9.25 0.38 6.91
CA GLY A 13 -8.32 1.19 7.68
C GLY A 13 -7.09 1.61 6.86
N MET A 14 -5.96 1.78 7.54
CA MET A 14 -4.73 2.34 6.96
C MET A 14 -3.51 1.48 7.25
N SER A 15 -2.62 1.35 6.28
CA SER A 15 -1.33 0.67 6.45
C SER A 15 -0.16 1.56 6.04
N ARG A 16 0.97 1.42 6.74
CA ARG A 16 2.26 2.03 6.37
C ARG A 16 3.02 1.15 5.39
N TRP A 17 4.01 1.72 4.71
CA TRP A 17 4.85 0.98 3.77
C TRP A 17 5.47 -0.29 4.38
N SER A 18 5.91 -0.25 5.64
CA SER A 18 6.48 -1.43 6.31
C SER A 18 5.51 -2.61 6.44
N GLN A 19 4.21 -2.32 6.55
CA GLN A 19 3.15 -3.33 6.63
C GLN A 19 2.74 -3.83 5.24
N ILE A 20 2.86 -2.97 4.22
CA ILE A 20 2.50 -3.26 2.83
C ILE A 20 3.63 -4.00 2.08
N LYS A 21 4.89 -3.72 2.44
CA LYS A 21 6.10 -4.24 1.80
C LYS A 21 6.09 -5.77 1.56
N PRO A 22 5.61 -6.63 2.48
CA PRO A 22 5.57 -8.06 2.25
C PRO A 22 4.61 -8.49 1.12
N PHE A 23 3.61 -7.66 0.80
CA PHE A 23 2.59 -7.93 -0.22
C PHE A 23 2.90 -7.27 -1.56
N SER A 24 3.64 -6.16 -1.54
CA SER A 24 3.94 -5.38 -2.74
C SER A 24 5.00 -6.09 -3.59
N PRO A 25 4.74 -6.34 -4.89
CA PRO A 25 5.76 -6.81 -5.82
C PRO A 25 6.76 -5.70 -6.21
N PHE A 26 6.48 -4.45 -5.81
CA PHE A 26 7.28 -3.28 -6.15
C PHE A 26 8.19 -2.84 -5.00
N SER A 27 9.35 -2.29 -5.36
CA SER A 27 10.19 -1.55 -4.42
C SER A 27 9.48 -0.28 -3.90
N ARG A 28 9.95 0.26 -2.77
CA ARG A 28 9.40 1.51 -2.20
C ARG A 28 9.50 2.67 -3.16
N GLU A 29 10.60 2.76 -3.89
CA GLU A 29 10.85 3.87 -4.81
C GLU A 29 9.97 3.73 -6.06
N THR A 30 9.83 2.52 -6.60
CA THR A 30 8.92 2.23 -7.72
C THR A 30 7.49 2.58 -7.35
N PHE A 31 7.03 2.15 -6.16
CA PHE A 31 5.70 2.50 -5.66
C PHE A 31 5.54 4.01 -5.51
N ARG A 32 6.52 4.71 -4.94
CA ARG A 32 6.51 6.18 -4.86
C ARG A 32 6.41 6.83 -6.25
N LYS A 33 7.11 6.34 -7.27
CA LYS A 33 7.03 6.85 -8.64
C LYS A 33 5.63 6.64 -9.24
N MET A 34 5.01 5.48 -9.03
CA MET A 34 3.63 5.22 -9.45
C MET A 34 2.61 6.13 -8.75
N VAL A 35 2.80 6.37 -7.44
CA VAL A 35 1.99 7.32 -6.68
C VAL A 35 2.06 8.72 -7.27
N LEU A 36 3.27 9.21 -7.60
CA LEU A 36 3.48 10.50 -8.24
C LEU A 36 2.84 10.58 -9.64
N ALA A 37 2.80 9.45 -10.35
CA ALA A 37 2.12 9.33 -11.65
C ALA A 37 0.60 9.13 -11.55
N GLY A 38 0.02 9.08 -10.34
CA GLY A 38 -1.42 8.81 -10.15
C GLY A 38 -1.85 7.37 -10.43
N GLN A 39 -0.89 6.45 -10.53
CA GLN A 39 -1.10 5.03 -10.87
C GLN A 39 -1.16 4.10 -9.65
N ALA A 40 -0.97 4.65 -8.45
CA ALA A 40 -1.05 3.92 -7.19
C ALA A 40 -1.80 4.74 -6.13
N PRO A 41 -2.29 4.12 -5.05
CA PRO A 41 -3.04 4.81 -4.00
C PRO A 41 -2.31 6.03 -3.44
N GLN A 42 -3.04 7.13 -3.23
CA GLN A 42 -2.43 8.37 -2.78
C GLN A 42 -2.08 8.29 -1.27
N PRO A 43 -0.92 8.86 -0.87
CA PRO A 43 -0.46 8.79 0.49
C PRO A 43 -1.21 9.79 1.36
N ILE A 44 -1.72 9.33 2.50
CA ILE A 44 -2.21 10.20 3.57
C ILE A 44 -1.06 10.45 4.52
N ARG A 45 -0.80 11.73 4.83
CA ARG A 45 0.33 12.16 5.66
C ARG A 45 -0.13 12.77 6.97
N MET A 46 0.36 12.24 8.09
CA MET A 46 0.21 12.82 9.43
C MET A 46 1.58 13.35 9.89
N GLY A 47 2.00 14.45 9.29
CA GLY A 47 3.33 15.03 9.49
C GLY A 47 4.43 14.38 8.64
N ILE A 48 5.68 14.65 8.98
CA ILE A 48 6.85 14.36 8.13
C ILE A 48 7.13 12.86 8.00
N ARG A 49 6.93 12.08 9.07
CA ARG A 49 7.34 10.65 9.14
C ARG A 49 6.20 9.66 8.99
N CYS A 50 4.95 10.10 9.11
CA CYS A 50 3.79 9.21 9.11
C CYS A 50 3.08 9.30 7.78
N THR A 51 3.44 8.39 6.86
CA THR A 51 2.75 8.20 5.59
C THR A 51 2.07 6.84 5.58
N PHE A 52 0.79 6.82 5.23
CA PHE A 52 -0.04 5.63 5.19
C PHE A 52 -1.03 5.69 4.03
N TRP A 53 -1.59 4.55 3.68
CA TRP A 53 -2.49 4.36 2.54
C TRP A 53 -3.73 3.61 3.00
N LYS A 54 -4.88 3.90 2.37
CA LYS A 54 -6.13 3.19 2.62
C LYS A 54 -6.00 1.75 2.17
N ASN A 55 -6.36 0.82 3.04
CA ASN A 55 -6.30 -0.62 2.72
C ASN A 55 -7.25 -0.99 1.59
N SER A 56 -8.43 -0.37 1.53
CA SER A 56 -9.38 -0.55 0.42
C SER A 56 -8.75 -0.23 -0.94
N GLU A 57 -8.09 0.91 -1.07
CA GLU A 57 -7.38 1.28 -2.32
C GLU A 57 -6.17 0.38 -2.59
N LEU A 58 -5.46 -0.06 -1.55
CA LEU A 58 -4.36 -1.01 -1.70
C LEU A 58 -4.85 -2.36 -2.21
N HIS A 59 -5.99 -2.86 -1.74
CA HIS A 59 -6.60 -4.08 -2.27
C HIS A 59 -6.99 -3.91 -3.74
N GLU A 60 -7.66 -2.81 -4.11
CA GLU A 60 -7.97 -2.49 -5.51
C GLU A 60 -6.69 -2.45 -6.37
N PHE A 61 -5.65 -1.78 -5.87
CA PHE A 61 -4.37 -1.67 -6.56
C PHE A 61 -3.65 -3.02 -6.71
N PHE A 62 -3.56 -3.84 -5.65
CA PHE A 62 -2.86 -5.13 -5.71
C PHE A 62 -3.60 -6.18 -6.53
N GLN A 63 -4.93 -6.08 -6.64
CA GLN A 63 -5.71 -6.92 -7.54
C GLN A 63 -5.42 -6.61 -9.01
N ASN A 64 -5.30 -5.33 -9.38
CA ASN A 64 -4.97 -4.94 -10.75
C ASN A 64 -4.20 -3.60 -10.82
N PRO A 65 -2.85 -3.63 -10.71
CA PRO A 65 -2.03 -2.42 -10.69
C PRO A 65 -2.09 -1.61 -11.99
N LEU A 66 -2.31 -2.27 -13.14
CA LEU A 66 -2.32 -1.62 -14.45
C LEU A 66 -3.64 -0.88 -14.72
N ALA A 67 -4.75 -1.43 -14.23
CA ALA A 67 -6.07 -0.83 -14.34
C ALA A 67 -6.39 0.18 -13.24
N TYR A 68 -5.67 0.14 -12.11
CA TYR A 68 -5.90 1.08 -11.01
C TYR A 68 -5.74 2.53 -11.44
N ARG A 69 -6.67 3.38 -11.02
CA ARG A 69 -6.64 4.83 -11.20
C ARG A 69 -7.04 5.48 -9.88
N VAL A 70 -6.33 6.54 -9.52
CA VAL A 70 -6.72 7.38 -8.39
C VAL A 70 -8.12 7.97 -8.63
N LYS A 71 -8.97 7.92 -7.60
CA LYS A 71 -10.31 8.52 -7.60
C LYS A 71 -10.27 9.99 -7.18
#